data_AF-A0A838ZU73-F1
#
_entry.id   AF-A0A838ZU73-F1
#
_cell.length_a   1.000
_cell.length_b   1.000
_cell.length_c   1.000
_cell.angle_alpha   90.00
_cell.angle_beta   90.00
_cell.angle_gamma   90.00
#
_symmetry.space_group_name_H-M   'P 1'
#
loop_
_entity.id
_entity.type
_entity.pdbx_description
1 polymer ?
#
loop_
_entity_poly.entity_id
_entity_poly.type
_entity_poly.pdbx_seq_one_letter_code
_entity_poly.pdbx_strand_id
1 'polypeptide(L)'
;MLTAKYIDTNEELDITKIDNPRQVIDKERLRCKFCNGRVSIKHGLLRAKHFFHINVCTSDFERHPESPQHNLGKEIIANHIKTNWEEYGSANIKFEYIIPEIKRIADIAMVFPSGWVVVHEIQLAPITTEHLENRTNDYRKLGIDTIWWFGKSADTKANQEWSIERFGFSLSIDYSILDAEVKSLQKSKTL
;
A
#
# COMPACT_ATOMS: atom_id res chain seq x y z
N MET A 1 6.88 -0.41 -3.38
CA MET A 1 5.94 -1.40 -3.92
C MET A 1 6.18 -2.76 -3.31
N LEU A 2 5.11 -3.36 -2.79
CA LEU A 2 5.13 -4.66 -2.09
C LEU A 2 4.82 -5.83 -3.02
N THR A 3 4.23 -5.56 -4.19
CA THR A 3 3.83 -6.57 -5.14
C THR A 3 4.49 -6.37 -6.51
N ALA A 4 4.71 -7.47 -7.22
CA ALA A 4 5.17 -7.54 -8.59
C ALA A 4 4.45 -8.69 -9.31
N LYS A 5 4.85 -9.01 -10.54
CA LYS A 5 4.42 -10.23 -11.21
C LYS A 5 5.57 -10.94 -11.92
N TYR A 6 5.43 -12.25 -12.11
CA TYR A 6 6.34 -13.03 -12.94
C TYR A 6 6.11 -12.74 -14.42
N ILE A 7 7.18 -12.62 -15.20
CA ILE A 7 7.13 -12.31 -16.63
C ILE A 7 6.47 -13.43 -17.44
N ASP A 8 6.66 -14.67 -17.04
CA ASP A 8 6.27 -15.85 -17.80
C ASP A 8 4.86 -16.35 -17.46
N THR A 9 4.44 -16.28 -16.18
CA THR A 9 3.10 -16.73 -15.77
C THR A 9 2.11 -15.58 -15.60
N ASN A 10 2.57 -14.33 -15.51
CA ASN A 10 1.80 -13.17 -15.02
C ASN A 10 1.24 -13.31 -13.59
N GLU A 11 1.62 -14.34 -12.84
CA GLU A 11 1.18 -14.51 -11.46
C GLU A 11 1.69 -13.38 -10.57
N GLU A 12 0.83 -12.90 -9.69
CA GLU A 12 1.17 -11.85 -8.72
C GLU A 12 2.06 -12.41 -7.61
N LEU A 13 3.09 -11.64 -7.29
CA LEU A 13 4.07 -11.93 -6.27
C LEU A 13 3.98 -10.90 -5.16
N ASP A 14 3.62 -11.35 -3.95
CA ASP A 14 3.58 -10.55 -2.74
C ASP A 14 4.85 -10.80 -1.91
N ILE A 15 5.71 -9.79 -1.81
CA ILE A 15 7.02 -9.93 -1.18
C ILE A 15 6.95 -10.09 0.34
N THR A 16 5.82 -9.71 0.96
CA THR A 16 5.61 -9.78 2.41
C THR A 16 5.50 -11.23 2.89
N LYS A 17 5.11 -12.14 1.99
CA LYS A 17 4.94 -13.58 2.25
C LYS A 17 6.22 -14.39 2.08
N ILE A 18 7.35 -13.74 1.80
CA ILE A 18 8.59 -14.42 1.44
C ILE A 18 9.70 -13.96 2.37
N ASP A 19 10.29 -14.90 3.10
CA ASP A 19 11.35 -14.62 4.07
C ASP A 19 12.63 -14.13 3.40
N ASN A 20 13.14 -14.88 2.41
CA ASN A 20 14.38 -14.58 1.70
C ASN A 20 14.19 -14.41 0.19
N PRO A 21 13.50 -13.35 -0.29
CA PRO A 21 13.13 -13.19 -1.69
C PRO A 21 14.33 -13.20 -2.66
N ARG A 22 15.50 -12.71 -2.26
CA ARG A 22 16.71 -12.73 -3.11
C ARG A 22 17.31 -14.11 -3.36
N GLN A 23 17.00 -15.09 -2.50
CA GLN A 23 17.51 -16.45 -2.65
C GLN A 23 16.56 -17.32 -3.49
N VAL A 24 15.27 -17.02 -3.46
CA VAL A 24 14.23 -17.87 -4.05
C VAL A 24 13.62 -17.31 -5.33
N ILE A 25 13.77 -16.00 -5.59
CA ILE A 25 13.23 -15.35 -6.79
C ILE A 25 14.35 -14.98 -7.73
N ASP A 26 14.24 -15.44 -8.97
CA ASP A 26 15.03 -14.91 -10.08
C ASP A 26 14.57 -13.48 -10.42
N LYS A 27 15.43 -12.51 -10.14
CA LYS A 27 15.18 -11.08 -10.37
C LYS A 27 14.91 -10.74 -11.85
N GLU A 28 15.43 -11.53 -12.80
CA GLU A 28 15.23 -11.26 -14.23
C GLU A 28 13.80 -11.61 -14.69
N ARG A 29 13.07 -12.38 -13.88
CA ARG A 29 11.69 -12.76 -14.14
C ARG A 29 10.66 -11.79 -13.56
N LEU A 30 11.09 -10.67 -12.98
CA LEU A 30 10.18 -9.75 -12.29
C LEU A 30 9.81 -8.52 -13.11
N ARG A 31 8.50 -8.25 -13.15
CA ARG A 31 7.89 -7.11 -13.82
C ARG A 31 6.99 -6.35 -12.86
N CYS A 32 6.96 -5.03 -13.02
CA CYS A 32 5.92 -4.21 -12.43
C CYS A 32 4.56 -4.65 -13.00
N LYS A 33 3.58 -4.89 -12.12
CA LYS A 33 2.23 -5.27 -12.53
C LYS A 33 1.44 -4.11 -13.16
N PHE A 34 1.90 -2.87 -13.00
CA PHE A 34 1.25 -1.66 -13.52
C PHE A 34 1.76 -1.25 -14.92
N CYS A 35 3.08 -1.25 -15.14
CA CYS A 35 3.68 -0.76 -16.38
C CYS A 35 4.44 -1.84 -17.19
N ASN A 36 4.52 -3.08 -16.71
CA ASN A 36 5.41 -4.12 -17.26
C ASN A 36 6.91 -3.76 -17.30
N GLY A 37 7.32 -2.65 -16.68
CA GLY A 37 8.71 -2.27 -16.51
C GLY A 37 9.47 -3.29 -15.65
N ARG A 38 10.79 -3.39 -15.84
CA ARG A 38 11.63 -4.24 -15.00
C ARG A 38 11.68 -3.69 -13.56
N VAL A 39 11.53 -4.58 -12.59
CA VAL A 39 11.70 -4.28 -11.17
C VAL A 39 12.76 -5.19 -10.58
N SER A 40 13.38 -4.75 -9.48
CA SER A 40 14.36 -5.53 -8.74
C SER A 40 14.03 -5.52 -7.25
N ILE A 41 14.58 -6.46 -6.50
CA ILE A 41 14.32 -6.64 -5.07
C ILE A 41 15.35 -5.85 -4.25
N LYS A 42 14.84 -4.94 -3.43
CA LYS A 42 15.58 -4.43 -2.27
C LYS A 42 15.24 -5.29 -1.06
N HIS A 43 16.22 -6.08 -0.63
CA HIS A 43 16.14 -6.91 0.57
C HIS A 43 17.52 -6.94 1.23
N GLY A 44 17.55 -6.77 2.55
CA GLY A 44 18.72 -7.00 3.41
C GLY A 44 18.23 -7.65 4.70
N LEU A 45 19.16 -8.25 5.46
CA LEU A 45 18.88 -9.00 6.70
C LEU A 45 17.93 -8.28 7.68
N LEU A 46 17.99 -6.95 7.72
CA LEU A 46 17.15 -6.09 8.55
C LEU A 46 16.50 -4.99 7.71
N ARG A 47 16.15 -5.23 6.43
CA ARG A 47 15.49 -4.20 5.58
C ARG A 47 14.09 -4.65 5.20
N ALA A 48 13.14 -3.72 5.28
CA ALA A 48 11.81 -3.88 4.69
C ALA A 48 11.94 -4.25 3.21
N LYS A 49 11.37 -5.41 2.87
CA LYS A 49 11.45 -6.01 1.54
C LYS A 49 10.51 -5.27 0.63
N HIS A 50 11.01 -4.75 -0.48
CA HIS A 50 10.17 -4.12 -1.49
C HIS A 50 10.79 -4.29 -2.87
N PHE A 51 9.93 -4.22 -3.89
CA PHE A 51 10.39 -4.04 -5.25
C PHE A 51 10.65 -2.56 -5.53
N PHE A 52 11.62 -2.29 -6.38
CA PHE A 52 11.88 -0.96 -6.91
C PHE A 52 12.06 -1.05 -8.42
N HIS A 53 11.59 -0.03 -9.13
CA HIS A 53 11.79 0.02 -10.57
C HIS A 53 13.24 0.34 -10.89
N ILE A 54 13.78 -0.31 -11.93
CA ILE A 54 15.10 0.00 -12.47
C ILE A 54 15.03 1.32 -13.27
N ASN A 55 13.92 1.53 -13.99
CA ASN A 55 13.62 2.74 -14.77
C ASN A 55 12.37 3.42 -14.20
N VAL A 56 12.06 4.64 -14.63
CA VAL A 56 10.81 5.33 -14.23
C VAL A 56 9.59 4.48 -14.64
N CYS A 57 8.60 4.38 -13.74
CA CYS A 57 7.35 3.69 -14.02
C CYS A 57 6.54 4.48 -15.06
N THR A 58 6.11 3.82 -16.14
CA THR A 58 5.35 4.44 -17.25
C THR A 58 3.84 4.15 -17.19
N SER A 59 3.36 3.69 -16.05
CA SER A 59 1.94 3.41 -15.81
C SER A 59 1.13 4.70 -15.84
N ASP A 60 -0.06 4.67 -16.46
CA ASP A 60 -1.03 5.78 -16.43
C ASP A 60 -1.93 5.77 -15.20
N PHE A 61 -1.88 4.71 -14.38
CA PHE A 61 -2.54 4.67 -13.07
C PHE A 61 -2.03 5.80 -12.16
N GLU A 62 -2.96 6.46 -11.46
CA GLU A 62 -2.64 7.54 -10.54
C GLU A 62 -1.79 7.00 -9.38
N ARG A 63 -0.52 7.41 -9.30
CA ARG A 63 0.43 6.94 -8.29
C ARG A 63 1.39 8.03 -7.87
N HIS A 64 1.58 8.15 -6.57
CA HIS A 64 2.68 8.92 -5.99
C HIS A 64 3.90 8.00 -5.74
N PRO A 65 5.14 8.49 -5.89
CA PRO A 65 6.32 7.73 -5.49
C PRO A 65 6.19 7.28 -4.04
N GLU A 66 6.14 5.96 -3.82
CA GLU A 66 5.98 5.41 -2.47
C GLU A 66 7.30 5.50 -1.70
N SER A 67 7.25 6.07 -0.50
CA SER A 67 8.37 6.03 0.43
C SER A 67 8.49 4.66 1.11
N PRO A 68 9.65 4.31 1.68
CA PRO A 68 9.77 3.13 2.54
C PRO A 68 8.79 3.15 3.72
N GLN A 69 8.53 4.32 4.30
CA GLN A 69 7.55 4.51 5.38
C GLN A 69 6.13 4.15 4.93
N HIS A 70 5.78 4.50 3.70
CA HIS A 70 4.47 4.16 3.13
C HIS A 70 4.32 2.65 2.96
N ASN A 71 5.33 1.95 2.44
CA ASN A 71 5.33 0.49 2.33
C ASN A 71 5.22 -0.19 3.69
N LEU A 72 6.01 0.26 4.68
CA LEU A 72 5.95 -0.26 6.05
C LEU A 72 4.57 -0.01 6.69
N GLY A 73 3.98 1.16 6.44
CA GLY A 73 2.63 1.49 6.89
C GLY A 73 1.58 0.51 6.38
N LYS A 74 1.68 0.08 5.10
CA LYS A 74 0.76 -0.93 4.53
C LYS A 74 0.82 -2.24 5.32
N GLU A 75 2.02 -2.74 5.57
CA GLU A 75 2.22 -3.99 6.30
C GLU A 75 1.69 -3.91 7.73
N ILE A 76 2.02 -2.83 8.46
CA ILE A 76 1.57 -2.62 9.84
C ILE A 76 0.05 -2.50 9.91
N ILE A 77 -0.57 -1.70 9.03
CA ILE A 77 -2.02 -1.53 9.00
C ILE A 77 -2.73 -2.83 8.67
N ALA A 78 -2.29 -3.54 7.63
CA ALA A 78 -2.91 -4.81 7.24
C ALA A 78 -2.84 -5.85 8.38
N ASN A 79 -1.69 -5.95 9.06
CA ASN A 79 -1.52 -6.83 10.21
C ASN A 79 -2.37 -6.39 11.41
N HIS A 80 -2.45 -5.08 11.67
CA HIS A 80 -3.26 -4.53 12.75
C HIS A 80 -4.74 -4.85 12.53
N ILE A 81 -5.28 -4.57 11.33
CA ILE A 81 -6.66 -4.87 10.98
C ILE A 81 -6.93 -6.37 11.15
N LYS A 82 -6.06 -7.23 10.59
CA LYS A 82 -6.26 -8.68 10.65
C LYS A 82 -6.26 -9.23 12.08
N THR A 83 -5.46 -8.64 12.96
CA THR A 83 -5.29 -9.10 14.34
C THR A 83 -6.37 -8.56 15.27
N ASN A 84 -6.82 -7.31 15.05
CA ASN A 84 -7.64 -6.60 16.03
C ASN A 84 -9.10 -6.40 15.59
N TRP A 85 -9.41 -6.53 14.30
CA TRP A 85 -10.77 -6.33 13.77
C TRP A 85 -11.31 -7.69 13.31
N GLU A 86 -12.02 -8.35 14.21
CA GLU A 86 -12.53 -9.72 14.03
C GLU A 86 -13.40 -9.85 12.76
N GLU A 87 -14.16 -8.80 12.43
CA GLU A 87 -15.01 -8.75 11.26
C GLU A 87 -14.21 -8.86 9.95
N TYR A 88 -12.93 -8.49 9.94
CA TYR A 88 -12.00 -8.64 8.81
C TYR A 88 -11.27 -10.01 8.79
N GLY A 89 -11.57 -10.90 9.75
CA GLY A 89 -10.94 -12.21 9.91
C GLY A 89 -11.06 -13.10 8.68
N SER A 90 -12.15 -12.98 7.91
CA SER A 90 -12.37 -13.76 6.67
C SER A 90 -11.82 -13.10 5.40
N ALA A 91 -11.46 -11.82 5.45
CA ALA A 91 -11.02 -11.08 4.28
C ALA A 91 -9.61 -11.50 3.81
N ASN A 92 -9.43 -11.59 2.50
CA ASN A 92 -8.15 -11.77 1.85
C ASN A 92 -7.47 -10.40 1.67
N ILE A 93 -6.25 -10.27 2.21
CA ILE A 93 -5.46 -9.04 2.11
C ILE A 93 -4.78 -8.98 0.74
N LYS A 94 -4.97 -7.89 0.03
CA LYS A 94 -4.29 -7.57 -1.22
C LYS A 94 -3.58 -6.22 -1.11
N PHE A 95 -2.27 -6.21 -1.34
CA PHE A 95 -1.51 -4.97 -1.42
C PHE A 95 -1.51 -4.43 -2.85
N GLU A 96 -1.60 -3.10 -2.97
CA GLU A 96 -1.53 -2.39 -4.25
C GLU A 96 -2.57 -2.93 -5.25
N TYR A 97 -3.82 -2.98 -4.80
CA TYR A 97 -4.94 -3.59 -5.50
C TYR A 97 -5.37 -2.73 -6.69
N ILE A 98 -5.31 -3.30 -7.89
CA ILE A 98 -5.62 -2.60 -9.14
C ILE A 98 -7.14 -2.54 -9.31
N ILE A 99 -7.67 -1.35 -9.55
CA ILE A 99 -9.08 -1.11 -9.87
C ILE A 99 -9.13 -0.39 -11.22
N PRO A 100 -9.15 -1.16 -12.34
CA PRO A 100 -9.01 -0.62 -13.70
C PRO A 100 -10.09 0.40 -14.08
N GLU A 101 -11.31 0.23 -13.59
CA GLU A 101 -12.50 1.03 -13.93
C GLU A 101 -12.31 2.51 -13.59
N ILE A 102 -11.54 2.79 -12.54
CA ILE A 102 -11.20 4.15 -12.07
C ILE A 102 -9.71 4.44 -12.21
N LYS A 103 -8.95 3.55 -12.86
CA LYS A 103 -7.49 3.64 -13.03
C LYS A 103 -6.73 3.95 -11.73
N ARG A 104 -7.16 3.31 -10.62
CA ARG A 104 -6.53 3.46 -9.30
C ARG A 104 -5.81 2.20 -8.86
N ILE A 105 -4.85 2.40 -7.97
CA ILE A 105 -4.18 1.35 -7.22
C ILE A 105 -4.42 1.67 -5.75
N ALA A 106 -5.30 0.92 -5.09
CA ALA A 106 -5.55 1.07 -3.67
C ALA A 106 -4.39 0.46 -2.85
N ASP A 107 -4.00 1.12 -1.76
CA ASP A 107 -2.86 0.67 -0.98
C ASP A 107 -3.02 -0.73 -0.37
N ILE A 108 -4.17 -0.96 0.25
CA ILE A 108 -4.58 -2.26 0.83
C ILE A 108 -6.05 -2.47 0.47
N ALA A 109 -6.40 -3.68 0.02
CA ALA A 109 -7.77 -4.10 -0.15
C ALA A 109 -8.05 -5.35 0.70
N MET A 110 -9.16 -5.30 1.43
CA MET A 110 -9.74 -6.40 2.18
C MET A 110 -10.86 -6.98 1.34
N VAL A 111 -10.57 -8.11 0.66
CA VAL A 111 -11.52 -8.76 -0.25
C VAL A 111 -12.24 -9.87 0.51
N PHE A 112 -13.52 -9.70 0.77
CA PHE A 112 -14.33 -10.65 1.52
C PHE A 112 -14.82 -11.81 0.63
N PRO A 113 -15.15 -12.98 1.20
CA PRO A 113 -15.69 -14.10 0.45
C PRO A 113 -16.99 -13.78 -0.31
N SER A 114 -17.76 -12.80 0.17
CA SER A 114 -18.97 -12.30 -0.51
C SER A 114 -18.68 -11.49 -1.77
N GLY A 115 -17.42 -11.13 -2.03
CA GLY A 115 -17.01 -10.18 -3.07
C GLY A 115 -17.05 -8.72 -2.63
N TRP A 116 -17.49 -8.41 -1.41
CA TRP A 116 -17.38 -7.07 -0.85
C TRP A 116 -15.90 -6.69 -0.67
N VAL A 117 -15.57 -5.42 -0.97
CA VAL A 117 -14.21 -4.91 -0.91
C VAL A 117 -14.20 -3.65 -0.07
N VAL A 118 -13.32 -3.63 0.94
CA VAL A 118 -12.97 -2.43 1.69
C VAL A 118 -11.52 -2.09 1.40
N VAL A 119 -11.25 -0.88 0.89
CA VAL A 119 -9.91 -0.38 0.65
C VAL A 119 -9.45 0.52 1.80
N HIS A 120 -8.18 0.37 2.19
CA HIS A 120 -7.52 1.25 3.13
C HIS A 120 -6.44 2.02 2.40
N GLU A 121 -6.58 3.35 2.38
CA GLU A 121 -5.68 4.28 1.71
C GLU A 121 -4.77 4.97 2.72
N ILE A 122 -3.47 5.00 2.46
CA ILE A 122 -2.49 5.66 3.32
C ILE A 122 -2.05 6.95 2.65
N GLN A 123 -2.30 8.07 3.32
CA GLN A 123 -1.93 9.38 2.82
C GLN A 123 -0.91 10.04 3.75
N LEU A 124 0.32 10.21 3.25
CA LEU A 124 1.41 10.89 3.98
C LEU A 124 1.76 12.26 3.38
N ALA A 125 1.59 12.40 2.06
CA ALA A 125 1.80 13.66 1.34
C ALA A 125 0.57 14.56 1.49
N PRO A 126 0.72 15.89 1.38
CA PRO A 126 -0.41 16.81 1.47
C PRO A 126 -1.53 16.41 0.50
N ILE A 127 -2.78 16.50 0.94
CA ILE A 127 -3.98 16.30 0.13
C ILE A 127 -5.06 17.26 0.62
N THR A 128 -5.89 17.74 -0.29
CA THR A 128 -7.06 18.56 0.06
C THR A 128 -8.28 17.66 0.31
N THR A 129 -9.23 18.16 1.09
CA THR A 129 -10.51 17.47 1.34
C THR A 129 -11.30 17.25 0.05
N GLU A 130 -11.22 18.15 -0.93
CA GLU A 130 -11.79 17.97 -2.27
C GLU A 130 -11.21 16.74 -2.99
N HIS A 131 -9.89 16.55 -2.96
CA HIS A 131 -9.27 15.36 -3.56
C HIS A 131 -9.61 14.08 -2.78
N LEU A 132 -9.70 14.14 -1.45
CA LEU A 132 -10.18 13.02 -0.64
C LEU A 132 -11.60 12.62 -1.01
N GLU A 133 -12.49 13.60 -1.16
CA GLU A 133 -13.87 13.41 -1.57
C GLU A 133 -13.96 12.77 -2.96
N ASN A 134 -13.23 13.31 -3.94
CA ASN A 134 -13.19 12.78 -5.31
C ASN A 134 -12.70 11.33 -5.34
N ARG A 135 -11.58 11.03 -4.67
CA ARG A 135 -11.03 9.67 -4.57
C ARG A 135 -12.01 8.71 -3.91
N THR A 136 -12.64 9.14 -2.81
CA THR A 136 -13.65 8.35 -2.10
C THR A 136 -14.89 8.09 -2.97
N ASN A 137 -15.31 9.07 -3.77
CA ASN A 137 -16.43 8.92 -4.69
C ASN A 137 -16.13 7.95 -5.84
N ASP A 138 -14.90 7.89 -6.32
CA ASP A 138 -14.50 6.91 -7.34
C ASP A 138 -14.68 5.47 -6.84
N TYR A 139 -14.23 5.17 -5.62
CA TYR A 139 -14.45 3.85 -5.00
C TYR A 139 -15.94 3.56 -4.77
N ARG A 140 -16.68 4.54 -4.21
CA ARG A 140 -18.11 4.40 -3.92
C ARG A 140 -18.95 4.05 -5.16
N LYS A 141 -18.63 4.62 -6.33
CA LYS A 141 -19.34 4.32 -7.59
C LYS A 141 -19.25 2.85 -7.99
N LEU A 142 -18.24 2.13 -7.50
CA LEU A 142 -18.03 0.71 -7.75
C LEU A 142 -18.52 -0.18 -6.60
N GLY A 143 -19.17 0.38 -5.58
CA GLY A 143 -19.56 -0.35 -4.37
C GLY A 143 -18.38 -0.76 -3.49
N ILE A 144 -17.25 -0.05 -3.61
CA ILE A 144 -16.05 -0.27 -2.80
C ILE A 144 -16.04 0.73 -1.66
N ASP A 145 -15.97 0.25 -0.42
CA ASP A 145 -15.84 1.11 0.76
C ASP A 145 -14.39 1.53 0.96
N THR A 146 -14.18 2.76 1.44
CA THR A 146 -12.86 3.36 1.58
C THR A 146 -12.64 3.87 3.00
N ILE A 147 -11.49 3.55 3.57
CA ILE A 147 -11.03 4.02 4.86
C ILE A 147 -9.68 4.72 4.67
N TRP A 148 -9.52 5.90 5.26
CA TRP A 148 -8.31 6.70 5.15
C TRP A 148 -7.47 6.64 6.42
N TRP A 149 -6.16 6.50 6.22
CA TRP A 149 -5.14 6.59 7.26
C TRP A 149 -4.23 7.79 6.98
N PHE A 150 -4.33 8.83 7.80
CA PHE A 150 -3.55 10.05 7.64
C PHE A 150 -2.24 10.00 8.41
N GLY A 151 -1.18 10.56 7.84
CA GLY A 151 0.07 10.77 8.56
C GLY A 151 0.83 11.97 8.01
N LYS A 152 1.85 12.39 8.74
CA LYS A 152 2.77 13.47 8.33
C LYS A 152 1.98 14.71 7.87
N SER A 153 2.20 15.18 6.65
CA SER A 153 1.61 16.41 6.12
C SER A 153 0.16 16.25 5.66
N ALA A 154 -0.36 15.02 5.61
CA ALA A 154 -1.77 14.78 5.32
C ALA A 154 -2.65 14.83 6.57
N ASP A 155 -2.06 14.63 7.76
CA ASP A 155 -2.77 14.59 9.03
C ASP A 155 -3.07 16.00 9.54
N THR A 156 -3.89 16.71 8.76
CA THR A 156 -4.34 18.06 9.06
C THR A 156 -5.69 18.02 9.73
N LYS A 157 -6.00 19.03 10.54
CA LYS A 157 -7.32 19.18 11.17
C LYS A 157 -8.46 19.12 10.14
N ALA A 158 -8.30 19.77 8.99
CA ALA A 158 -9.31 19.76 7.93
C ALA A 158 -9.57 18.35 7.37
N ASN A 159 -8.52 17.55 7.19
CA ASN A 159 -8.66 16.17 6.70
C ASN A 159 -9.26 15.24 7.76
N GLN A 160 -8.90 15.43 9.03
CA GLN A 160 -9.49 14.71 10.15
C GLN A 160 -10.99 15.02 10.29
N GLU A 161 -11.36 16.30 10.25
CA GLU A 161 -12.75 16.77 10.30
C GLU A 161 -13.56 16.19 9.13
N TRP A 162 -13.05 16.28 7.90
CA TRP A 162 -13.69 15.67 6.73
C TRP A 162 -13.92 14.15 6.91
N SER A 163 -12.94 13.43 7.46
CA SER A 163 -13.07 11.99 7.70
C SER A 163 -14.11 11.68 8.77
N ILE A 164 -14.15 12.46 9.85
CA ILE A 164 -15.15 12.31 10.91
C ILE A 164 -16.55 12.59 10.36
N GLU A 165 -16.73 13.65 9.56
CA GLU A 165 -18.01 13.96 8.93
C GLU A 165 -18.47 12.85 7.99
N ARG A 166 -17.55 12.23 7.25
CA ARG A 166 -17.89 11.22 6.24
C ARG A 166 -18.05 9.80 6.78
N PHE A 167 -17.25 9.43 7.78
CA PHE A 167 -17.15 8.05 8.27
C PHE A 167 -17.46 7.91 9.76
N GLY A 168 -17.60 9.02 10.49
CA GLY A 168 -17.76 9.04 11.95
C GLY A 168 -16.46 8.90 12.73
N PHE A 169 -15.32 8.76 12.04
CA PHE A 169 -14.00 8.59 12.66
C PHE A 169 -12.88 9.13 11.77
N SER A 170 -11.70 9.33 12.35
CA SER A 170 -10.46 9.60 11.64
C SER A 170 -9.38 8.66 12.16
N LEU A 171 -8.65 8.03 11.24
CA LEU A 171 -7.51 7.17 11.58
C LEU A 171 -6.22 7.88 11.21
N SER A 172 -5.24 7.79 12.12
CA SER A 172 -3.92 8.38 11.92
C SER A 172 -2.84 7.32 12.10
N ILE A 173 -1.72 7.51 11.41
CA ILE A 173 -0.50 6.72 11.56
C ILE A 173 0.55 7.62 12.21
N ASP A 174 1.15 7.14 13.29
CA ASP A 174 2.30 7.80 13.88
C ASP A 174 3.51 7.68 12.95
N TYR A 175 3.74 8.75 12.17
CA TYR A 175 4.85 8.81 11.23
C TYR A 175 6.21 8.78 11.94
N SER A 176 6.31 9.21 13.20
CA SER A 176 7.57 9.19 13.94
C SER A 176 8.03 7.75 14.24
N ILE A 177 7.09 6.87 14.57
CA ILE A 177 7.34 5.44 14.74
C ILE A 177 7.73 4.80 13.40
N LEU A 178 6.99 5.08 12.33
CA LEU A 178 7.33 4.59 10.99
C LEU A 178 8.74 5.01 10.57
N ASP A 179 9.10 6.27 10.80
CA ASP A 179 10.39 6.81 10.41
C ASP A 179 11.54 6.24 11.26
N ALA A 180 11.33 6.06 12.56
CA ALA A 180 12.29 5.40 13.45
C ALA A 180 12.56 3.96 13.03
N GLU A 181 11.50 3.20 12.73
CA GLU A 181 11.60 1.81 12.29
C GLU A 181 12.32 1.70 10.94
N VAL A 182 11.94 2.51 9.94
CA VAL A 182 12.64 2.55 8.65
C VAL A 182 14.12 2.91 8.83
N LYS A 183 14.45 3.88 9.70
CA LYS A 183 15.84 4.26 9.99
C LYS A 183 16.61 3.14 10.68
N SER A 184 15.99 2.41 11.62
CA SER A 184 16.58 1.23 12.27
C SER A 184 16.96 0.18 11.22
N LEU A 185 16.01 -0.16 10.35
CA LEU A 185 16.17 -1.11 9.25
C LEU A 185 17.25 -0.65 8.23
N GLN A 186 17.47 0.66 8.11
CA GLN A 186 18.49 1.23 7.22
C GLN A 186 19.87 1.41 7.86
N LYS A 187 19.99 1.61 9.18
CA LYS A 187 21.28 1.83 9.87
C LYS A 187 22.13 0.57 10.00
N SER A 188 21.51 -0.62 9.97
CA SER A 188 22.19 -1.92 9.83
C SER A 188 23.00 -2.08 8.52
N LYS A 189 23.05 -1.04 7.68
CA LYS A 189 23.77 -0.96 6.41
C LYS A 189 25.29 -0.86 6.53
N THR A 190 25.83 -0.63 7.73
CA THR A 190 27.23 -0.21 7.92
C THR A 190 28.04 -1.10 8.87
N LEU A 191 27.53 -2.29 9.21
CA LEU A 191 28.26 -3.31 9.99
C LEU A 191 28.39 -4.59 9.18
#